data_AF-A0A1Y3BUY2-F1
#
_entry.id   AF-A0A1Y3BUY2-F1
#
_cell.length_a   1.000
_cell.length_b   1.000
_cell.length_c   1.000
_cell.angle_alpha   90.00
_cell.angle_beta   90.00
_cell.angle_gamma   90.00
#
_symmetry.space_group_name_H-M   'P 1'
#
loop_
_entity.id
_entity.type
_entity.pdbx_description
1 polymer ?
#
loop_
_entity_poly.entity_id
_entity_poly.type
_entity_poly.pdbx_seq_one_letter_code
_entity_poly.pdbx_strand_id
1 'polypeptide(L)'
;MKSKKCVELMVDNRYMDAVELSSQLSDHSLYHSHCHSMLLFFKVYMSLELPEVKKAEEASQKTIKLCEEIRSLTLRDNFFVKMFFDHDYNQFSDEELHAELIRAEQTVFATLMEFFIDQSIFVLMKVSYRLRSVYMMFK
;
A
#
# COMPACT_ATOMS: atom_id res chain seq x y z
N MET A 1 -0.99 -17.46 0.66
CA MET A 1 -2.13 -18.39 0.82
C MET A 1 -3.37 -17.76 1.47
N LYS A 2 -3.24 -16.80 2.42
CA LYS A 2 -4.38 -16.29 3.21
C LYS A 2 -5.33 -15.33 2.47
N SER A 3 -4.92 -14.55 1.46
CA SER A 3 -5.79 -13.62 0.71
C SER A 3 -6.20 -14.14 -0.69
N LYS A 4 -5.90 -15.41 -1.00
CA LYS A 4 -6.15 -15.98 -2.34
C LYS A 4 -7.61 -15.85 -2.76
N LYS A 5 -8.54 -15.96 -1.80
CA LYS A 5 -9.96 -15.87 -2.07
C LYS A 5 -10.40 -14.49 -2.57
N CYS A 6 -9.82 -13.42 -2.04
CA CYS A 6 -10.10 -12.06 -2.54
C CYS A 6 -9.67 -11.91 -4.00
N VAL A 7 -8.51 -12.47 -4.36
CA VAL A 7 -8.01 -12.44 -5.75
C VAL A 7 -8.90 -13.26 -6.68
N GLU A 8 -9.31 -14.45 -6.26
CA GLU A 8 -10.27 -15.29 -7.01
C GLU A 8 -11.58 -14.51 -7.27
N LEU A 9 -12.14 -13.87 -6.23
CA LEU A 9 -13.35 -13.05 -6.38
C LEU A 9 -13.15 -11.87 -7.35
N MET A 10 -12.00 -11.20 -7.33
CA MET A 10 -11.69 -10.14 -8.30
C MET A 10 -11.66 -10.67 -9.74
N VAL A 11 -10.98 -11.79 -9.99
CA VAL A 11 -10.85 -12.39 -11.32
C VAL A 11 -12.20 -12.91 -11.82
N ASP A 12 -13.06 -13.40 -10.91
CA ASP A 12 -14.42 -13.85 -11.22
C ASP A 12 -15.42 -12.70 -11.42
N ASN A 13 -14.95 -11.44 -11.51
CA ASN A 13 -15.77 -10.22 -11.57
C ASN A 13 -16.73 -10.04 -10.38
N ARG A 14 -16.47 -10.69 -9.25
CA ARG A 14 -17.21 -10.56 -7.99
C ARG A 14 -16.60 -9.47 -7.11
N TYR A 15 -16.51 -8.26 -7.67
CA TYR A 15 -15.81 -7.13 -7.06
C TYR A 15 -16.38 -6.77 -5.68
N MET A 16 -17.70 -6.69 -5.54
CA MET A 16 -18.33 -6.30 -4.27
C MET A 16 -18.05 -7.32 -3.16
N ASP A 17 -18.06 -8.61 -3.50
CA ASP A 17 -17.74 -9.69 -2.55
C ASP A 17 -16.26 -9.64 -2.14
N ALA A 18 -15.36 -9.28 -3.06
CA ALA A 18 -13.95 -9.08 -2.75
C ALA A 18 -13.74 -7.88 -1.80
N VAL A 19 -14.48 -6.79 -2.01
CA VAL A 19 -14.45 -5.61 -1.12
C VAL A 19 -14.93 -5.97 0.28
N GLU A 20 -16.05 -6.70 0.39
CA GLU A 20 -16.60 -7.10 1.68
C GLU A 20 -15.65 -8.03 2.44
N LEU A 21 -15.18 -9.10 1.78
CA LEU A 21 -14.28 -10.08 2.38
C LEU A 21 -12.96 -9.43 2.85
N SER A 22 -12.36 -8.59 2.01
CA SER A 22 -11.11 -7.90 2.34
C SER A 22 -11.30 -6.88 3.48
N SER A 23 -12.46 -6.21 3.55
CA SER A 23 -12.79 -5.28 4.62
C SER A 23 -12.87 -5.98 5.98
N GLN A 24 -13.61 -7.08 6.05
CA GLN A 24 -13.82 -7.86 7.29
C GLN A 24 -12.51 -8.40 7.88
N LEU A 25 -11.54 -8.71 7.03
CA LEU A 25 -10.26 -9.30 7.43
C LEU A 25 -9.11 -8.29 7.47
N SER A 26 -9.39 -7.00 7.19
CA SER A 26 -8.37 -5.97 7.05
C SER A 26 -7.59 -5.69 8.35
N ASP A 27 -8.21 -5.91 9.52
CA ASP A 27 -7.54 -5.73 10.82
C ASP A 27 -6.64 -6.92 11.21
N HIS A 28 -6.80 -8.08 10.58
CA HIS A 28 -6.15 -9.31 11.01
C HIS A 28 -5.02 -9.76 10.08
N SER A 29 -4.85 -9.11 8.93
CA SER A 29 -3.90 -9.53 7.92
C SER A 29 -3.48 -8.39 7.01
N LEU A 30 -2.16 -8.17 6.91
CA LEU A 30 -1.57 -7.18 6.00
C LEU A 30 -2.09 -7.35 4.56
N TYR A 31 -2.13 -8.59 4.06
CA TYR A 31 -2.57 -8.87 2.69
C TYR A 31 -4.05 -8.56 2.45
N HIS A 32 -4.91 -8.72 3.47
CA HIS A 32 -6.33 -8.35 3.35
C HIS A 32 -6.49 -6.83 3.44
N SER A 33 -5.75 -6.16 4.33
CA SER A 33 -5.71 -4.69 4.38
C SER A 33 -5.26 -4.09 3.04
N HIS A 34 -4.18 -4.64 2.47
CA HIS A 34 -3.65 -4.23 1.17
C HIS A 34 -4.65 -4.47 0.03
N CYS A 35 -5.26 -5.66 -0.02
CA CYS A 35 -6.28 -5.96 -1.02
C CYS A 35 -7.48 -5.01 -0.90
N HIS A 36 -7.90 -4.70 0.33
CA HIS A 36 -9.01 -3.79 0.58
C HIS A 36 -8.70 -2.37 0.09
N SER A 37 -7.52 -1.83 0.44
CA SER A 37 -7.12 -0.50 -0.01
C SER A 37 -6.96 -0.43 -1.53
N MET A 38 -6.38 -1.45 -2.16
CA MET A 38 -6.23 -1.53 -3.62
C MET A 38 -7.58 -1.53 -4.34
N LEU A 39 -8.55 -2.29 -3.85
CA LEU A 39 -9.92 -2.28 -4.38
C LEU A 39 -10.53 -0.87 -4.28
N LEU A 40 -10.42 -0.22 -3.12
CA LEU A 40 -10.94 1.14 -2.96
C LEU A 40 -10.25 2.15 -3.91
N PHE A 41 -8.94 2.02 -4.15
CA PHE A 41 -8.27 2.81 -5.18
C PHE A 41 -8.84 2.58 -6.57
N PHE A 42 -9.08 1.33 -6.97
CA PHE A 42 -9.72 1.04 -8.26
C PHE A 42 -11.10 1.67 -8.36
N LYS A 43 -11.88 1.64 -7.29
CA LYS A 43 -13.17 2.33 -7.23
C LYS A 43 -13.02 3.81 -7.56
N VAL A 44 -12.08 4.49 -6.90
CA VAL A 44 -11.77 5.90 -7.12
C VAL A 44 -11.31 6.15 -8.56
N TYR A 45 -10.44 5.32 -9.13
CA TYR A 45 -9.98 5.51 -10.51
C TYR A 45 -11.10 5.34 -11.55
N MET A 46 -12.14 4.56 -11.23
CA MET A 46 -13.29 4.35 -12.10
C MET A 46 -14.39 5.42 -11.91
N SER A 47 -14.60 5.90 -10.69
CA SER A 47 -15.69 6.83 -10.36
C SER A 47 -15.27 8.30 -10.35
N LEU A 48 -14.01 8.56 -9.97
CA LEU A 48 -13.46 9.88 -9.66
C LEU A 48 -14.28 10.68 -8.62
N GLU A 49 -14.99 9.97 -7.72
CA GLU A 49 -15.85 10.59 -6.72
C GLU A 49 -15.12 10.91 -5.40
N LEU A 50 -15.21 12.16 -4.92
CA LEU A 50 -14.56 12.62 -3.69
C LEU A 50 -14.89 11.81 -2.41
N PRO A 51 -16.13 11.33 -2.18
CA PRO A 51 -16.44 10.49 -1.02
C PRO A 51 -15.65 9.16 -1.02
N GLU A 52 -15.28 8.66 -2.19
CA GLU A 52 -14.53 7.42 -2.34
C GLU A 52 -13.03 7.63 -2.10
N VAL A 53 -12.52 8.80 -2.50
CA VAL A 53 -11.12 9.22 -2.25
C VAL A 53 -10.78 9.10 -0.77
N LYS A 54 -11.64 9.65 0.11
CA LYS A 54 -11.40 9.64 1.55
C LYS A 54 -11.34 8.22 2.12
N LYS A 55 -12.23 7.33 1.66
CA LYS A 55 -12.24 5.92 2.08
C LYS A 55 -10.97 5.19 1.64
N ALA A 56 -10.53 5.41 0.41
CA ALA A 56 -9.30 4.82 -0.11
C ALA A 56 -8.07 5.33 0.66
N GLU A 57 -8.01 6.62 0.98
CA GLU A 57 -6.93 7.21 1.77
C GLU A 57 -6.87 6.63 3.19
N GLU A 58 -8.00 6.54 3.89
CA GLU A 58 -8.07 5.94 5.24
C GLU A 58 -7.62 4.48 5.24
N ALA A 59 -8.08 3.68 4.27
CA ALA A 59 -7.66 2.29 4.13
C ALA A 59 -6.18 2.14 3.77
N SER A 60 -5.64 3.06 2.95
CA SER A 60 -4.22 3.07 2.59
C SER A 60 -3.35 3.42 3.79
N GLN A 61 -3.71 4.45 4.57
CA GLN A 61 -3.00 4.82 5.79
C GLN A 61 -3.02 3.70 6.83
N LYS A 62 -4.14 2.98 6.98
CA LYS A 62 -4.22 1.78 7.82
C LYS A 62 -3.22 0.71 7.37
N THR A 63 -3.18 0.43 6.06
CA THR A 63 -2.25 -0.55 5.49
C THR A 63 -0.79 -0.15 5.70
N ILE A 64 -0.45 1.12 5.51
CA ILE A 64 0.90 1.65 5.75
C ILE A 64 1.31 1.48 7.22
N LYS A 65 0.41 1.78 8.17
CA LYS A 65 0.67 1.58 9.60
C LYS A 65 1.00 0.12 9.92
N LEU A 66 0.24 -0.83 9.36
CA LEU A 66 0.54 -2.26 9.53
C LEU A 66 1.92 -2.63 8.96
N CYS A 67 2.32 -2.05 7.81
CA CYS A 67 3.66 -2.27 7.25
C CYS A 67 4.76 -1.73 8.17
N GLU A 68 4.55 -0.54 8.73
CA GLU A 68 5.49 0.09 9.67
C GLU A 68 5.61 -0.71 10.97
N GLU A 69 4.49 -1.23 11.50
CA GLU A 69 4.48 -2.09 12.69
C GLU A 69 5.31 -3.35 12.45
N ILE A 70 5.09 -4.04 11.32
CA ILE A 70 5.85 -5.24 10.92
C ILE A 70 7.35 -4.92 10.80
N ARG A 71 7.71 -3.79 10.16
CA ARG A 71 9.11 -3.34 10.08
C ARG A 71 9.72 -2.95 11.43
N SER A 72 8.92 -2.38 12.34
CA SER A 72 9.42 -1.82 13.61
C SER A 72 9.86 -2.89 14.61
N LEU A 73 9.30 -4.11 14.49
CA LEU A 73 9.63 -5.24 15.35
C LEU A 73 11.11 -5.62 15.24
N THR A 74 11.68 -5.59 14.04
CA THR A 74 13.09 -5.95 13.78
C THR A 74 14.05 -4.76 13.92
N LEU A 75 13.57 -3.53 13.69
CA LEU A 75 14.36 -2.31 13.88
C LEU A 75 14.66 -2.01 15.36
N ARG A 76 13.86 -2.52 16.30
CA ARG A 76 14.11 -2.42 17.74
C ARG A 76 15.27 -3.30 18.20
N ASP A 77 15.46 -4.47 17.58
CA ASP A 77 16.54 -5.39 17.91
C ASP A 77 17.90 -4.96 17.30
N ASN A 78 17.89 -4.14 16.24
CA ASN A 78 19.06 -3.78 15.45
C ASN A 78 19.41 -2.27 15.48
N PHE A 79 19.18 -1.58 16.61
CA PHE A 79 19.37 -0.11 16.70
C PHE A 79 20.80 0.37 16.33
N PHE A 80 21.82 -0.49 16.47
CA PHE A 80 23.21 -0.19 16.09
C PHE A 80 23.49 -0.35 14.58
N VAL A 81 22.67 -1.10 13.83
CA VAL A 81 22.85 -1.35 12.38
C VAL A 81 22.43 -0.13 11.55
N LYS A 82 21.51 0.69 12.08
CA LYS A 82 20.89 1.85 11.42
C LYS A 82 21.86 2.96 11.00
N MET A 83 23.06 3.03 11.60
CA MET A 83 24.01 4.13 11.35
C MET A 83 25.07 3.80 10.28
N PHE A 84 25.24 2.52 9.93
CA PHE A 84 26.40 2.08 9.12
C PHE A 84 26.09 1.24 7.89
N PHE A 85 24.88 0.67 7.76
CA PHE A 85 24.58 -0.22 6.64
C PHE A 85 23.60 0.39 5.65
N ASP A 86 24.07 0.46 4.40
CA ASP A 86 23.27 0.42 3.18
C ASP A 86 22.16 -0.63 3.34
N HIS A 87 20.96 -0.39 2.80
CA HIS A 87 19.77 -1.23 3.05
C HIS A 87 20.00 -2.68 2.57
N ASP A 88 20.58 -3.53 3.42
CA ASP A 88 20.83 -4.93 3.09
C ASP A 88 19.53 -5.72 3.24
N TYR A 89 18.75 -5.74 2.15
CA TYR A 89 17.47 -6.44 2.08
C TYR A 89 17.58 -7.95 2.34
N ASN A 90 18.78 -8.54 2.33
CA ASN A 90 19.01 -9.94 2.65
C ASN A 90 18.80 -10.27 4.14
N GLN A 91 18.68 -9.24 5.00
CA GLN A 91 18.45 -9.40 6.43
C GLN A 91 16.96 -9.40 6.82
N PHE A 92 16.07 -9.07 5.87
CA PHE A 92 14.63 -9.10 6.10
C PHE A 92 14.06 -10.51 5.97
N SER A 93 13.09 -10.82 6.82
CA SER A 93 12.19 -11.94 6.59
C SER A 93 11.25 -11.68 5.40
N ASP A 94 10.71 -12.73 4.81
CA ASP A 94 9.75 -12.62 3.69
C ASP A 94 8.56 -11.70 4.03
N GLU A 95 8.07 -11.71 5.28
CA GLU A 95 6.95 -10.87 5.69
C GLU A 95 7.31 -9.38 5.74
N GLU A 96 8.55 -9.05 6.11
CA GLU A 96 9.05 -7.67 6.13
C GLU A 96 9.33 -7.15 4.73
N LEU A 97 9.88 -8.00 3.85
CA LEU A 97 10.07 -7.67 2.46
C LEU A 97 8.71 -7.39 1.79
N HIS A 98 7.70 -8.21 2.07
CA HIS A 98 6.33 -7.96 1.60
C HIS A 98 5.75 -6.67 2.20
N ALA A 99 5.98 -6.38 3.48
CA ALA A 99 5.55 -5.13 4.09
C ALA A 99 6.21 -3.91 3.41
N GLU A 100 7.48 -4.00 3.05
CA GLU A 100 8.17 -2.91 2.38
C GLU A 100 7.69 -2.70 0.95
N LEU A 101 7.48 -3.78 0.21
CA LEU A 101 6.91 -3.74 -1.13
C LEU A 101 5.49 -3.14 -1.10
N ILE A 102 4.63 -3.63 -0.20
CA ILE A 102 3.25 -3.14 -0.06
C ILE A 102 3.23 -1.66 0.31
N ARG A 103 4.10 -1.21 1.20
CA ARG A 103 4.21 0.22 1.57
C ARG A 103 4.57 1.09 0.36
N ALA A 104 5.48 0.63 -0.49
CA ALA A 104 5.83 1.30 -1.72
C ALA A 104 4.65 1.35 -2.71
N GLU A 105 3.95 0.22 -2.91
CA GLU A 105 2.76 0.15 -3.76
C GLU A 105 1.65 1.09 -3.29
N GLN A 106 1.37 1.15 -1.98
CA GLN A 106 0.40 2.09 -1.41
C GLN A 106 0.78 3.54 -1.72
N THR A 107 2.06 3.88 -1.63
CA THR A 107 2.56 5.22 -1.96
C THR A 107 2.36 5.54 -3.44
N VAL A 108 2.59 4.56 -4.33
CA VAL A 108 2.35 4.71 -5.77
C VAL A 108 0.85 4.90 -6.04
N PHE A 109 -0.02 4.05 -5.50
CA PHE A 109 -1.47 4.16 -5.71
C PHE A 109 -2.04 5.49 -5.20
N ALA A 110 -1.65 5.92 -4.00
CA ALA A 110 -2.06 7.21 -3.45
C ALA A 110 -1.57 8.38 -4.33
N THR A 111 -0.34 8.28 -4.85
CA THR A 111 0.22 9.31 -5.74
C THR A 111 -0.52 9.37 -7.07
N LEU A 112 -0.87 8.22 -7.66
CA LEU A 112 -1.67 8.15 -8.88
C LEU A 112 -3.09 8.70 -8.63
N MET A 113 -3.69 8.38 -7.48
CA MET A 113 -4.99 8.93 -7.08
C MET A 113 -4.97 10.45 -7.02
N GLU A 114 -3.95 11.04 -6.39
CA GLU A 114 -3.80 12.50 -6.34
C GLU A 114 -3.74 13.10 -7.75
N PHE A 115 -3.01 12.47 -8.68
CA PHE A 115 -2.92 12.90 -10.08
C PHE A 115 -4.25 12.78 -10.85
N PHE A 116 -5.02 11.72 -10.63
CA PHE A 116 -6.33 11.55 -11.28
C PHE A 116 -7.37 12.56 -10.79
N ILE A 117 -7.29 12.97 -9.53
CA ILE A 117 -8.21 13.94 -8.93
C ILE A 117 -7.84 15.39 -9.27
N ASP A 118 -6.54 15.72 -9.28
CA ASP A 118 -6.06 17.06 -9.65
C ASP A 118 -4.86 16.97 -10.62
N GLN A 119 -5.05 17.51 -11.82
CA GLN A 119 -4.05 17.53 -12.89
C GLN A 119 -3.26 18.86 -12.95
N SER A 120 -3.27 19.66 -11.89
CA SER A 120 -2.48 20.87 -11.80
C SER A 120 -0.97 20.59 -11.91
N ILE A 121 -0.22 21.55 -12.46
CA ILE A 121 1.25 21.44 -12.62
C ILE A 121 1.92 21.20 -11.26
N PHE A 122 1.39 21.79 -10.19
CA PHE A 122 1.88 21.59 -8.84
C PHE A 122 1.76 20.12 -8.39
N VAL A 123 0.60 19.51 -8.61
CA VAL A 123 0.39 18.07 -8.32
C VAL A 123 1.29 17.22 -9.20
N LEU A 124 1.43 17.53 -10.49
CA LEU A 124 2.33 16.78 -11.39
C LEU A 124 3.79 16.79 -10.90
N MET A 125 4.30 17.93 -10.44
CA MET A 125 5.65 18.02 -9.86
C MET A 125 5.76 17.17 -8.59
N LYS A 126 4.78 17.26 -7.69
CA LYS A 126 4.73 16.49 -6.44
C LYS A 126 4.68 14.97 -6.70
N VAL A 127 3.87 14.55 -7.66
CA VAL A 127 3.75 13.17 -8.13
C VAL A 127 5.07 12.66 -8.67
N SER A 128 5.72 13.43 -9.54
CA SER A 128 7.01 13.08 -10.13
C SER A 128 8.09 12.89 -9.07
N TYR A 129 8.13 13.78 -8.06
CA TYR A 129 9.05 13.68 -6.93
C TYR A 129 8.82 12.41 -6.10
N ARG A 130 7.55 12.10 -5.77
CA ARG A 130 7.20 10.90 -4.99
C ARG A 130 7.53 9.61 -5.73
N LEU A 131 7.20 9.52 -7.01
CA LEU A 131 7.53 8.35 -7.84
C LEU A 131 9.05 8.14 -7.95
N ARG A 132 9.82 9.22 -8.09
CA ARG A 132 11.28 9.15 -8.04
C ARG A 132 11.78 8.64 -6.68
N SER A 133 11.21 9.12 -5.57
CA SER A 133 11.56 8.66 -4.24
C SER A 133 11.35 7.15 -4.10
N VAL A 134 10.17 6.64 -4.51
CA VAL A 134 9.88 5.19 -4.50
C VAL A 134 10.88 4.42 -5.36
N TYR A 135 11.19 4.88 -6.57
CA TYR A 135 12.18 4.23 -7.43
C TYR A 135 13.57 4.12 -6.77
N MET A 136 14.01 5.16 -6.07
CA MET A 136 15.32 5.17 -5.41
C MET A 136 15.37 4.26 -4.18
N MET A 137 14.24 3.81 -3.62
CA MET A 137 14.23 2.84 -2.51
C MET A 137 14.64 1.43 -2.96
N PHE A 138 14.37 1.07 -4.22
CA PHE A 138 14.60 -0.28 -4.77
C PHE A 138 15.75 -0.33 -5.78
N LYS A 139 16.50 0.76 -5.93
CA LYS A 139 17.66 0.84 -6.80
C LYS A 139 18.92 0.45 -6.03
#